data_AF-A0A7Z7YHW0-F1
#
_entry.id   AF-A0A7Z7YHW0-F1
#
_cell.length_a   1.000
_cell.length_b   1.000
_cell.length_c   1.000
_cell.angle_alpha   90.00
_cell.angle_beta   90.00
_cell.angle_gamma   90.00
#
_symmetry.space_group_name_H-M   'P 1'
#
loop_
_entity.id
_entity.type
_entity.pdbx_description
1 polymer ?
#
loop_
_entity_poly.entity_id
_entity_poly.type
_entity_poly.pdbx_seq_one_letter_code
_entity_poly.pdbx_strand_id
1 'polypeptide(L)'
;YNPQTRQYSGIWDGTFKPAYSNNPVWCLWDMLTHPRYGMGKRLDAADVDKWALYVIGQYCDQSVPDGFGGTEPRITCNAYLTTQRKAWDVLSDFCSAMRCMPV
;
A
#
# COMPACT_ATOMS: atom_id res chain seq x y z
N TYR A 1 10.69 -5.76 3.56
CA TYR A 1 9.82 -5.99 2.40
C TYR A 1 10.66 -6.05 1.12
N ASN A 2 10.51 -7.12 0.32
CA ASN A 2 11.08 -7.19 -1.01
C ASN A 2 9.97 -6.95 -2.05
N PRO A 3 9.97 -5.82 -2.79
CA PRO A 3 8.92 -5.49 -3.75
C PRO A 3 8.87 -6.41 -4.97
N GLN A 4 9.99 -7.06 -5.33
CA GLN A 4 10.03 -7.98 -6.47
C GLN A 4 9.41 -9.34 -6.13
N THR A 5 9.73 -9.87 -4.96
CA THR A 5 9.22 -11.18 -4.50
C THR A 5 7.98 -11.05 -3.62
N ARG A 6 7.58 -9.83 -3.25
CA ARG A 6 6.51 -9.50 -2.30
C ARG A 6 6.67 -10.17 -0.93
N GLN A 7 7.89 -10.53 -0.57
CA GLN A 7 8.18 -11.22 0.67
C GLN A 7 8.49 -10.26 1.81
N TYR A 8 7.96 -10.62 2.98
CA TYR A 8 8.17 -9.95 4.25
C TYR A 8 9.03 -10.89 5.08
N SER A 9 10.32 -10.55 5.24
CA SER A 9 11.27 -11.35 6.01
C SER A 9 11.64 -10.64 7.31
N GLY A 10 11.65 -11.40 8.40
CA GLY A 10 12.11 -10.94 9.72
C GLY A 10 11.26 -9.83 10.36
N ILE A 11 11.79 -9.28 11.45
CA ILE A 11 11.27 -8.06 12.07
C ILE A 11 11.69 -6.89 11.19
N TRP A 12 10.73 -6.05 10.81
CA TRP A 12 11.03 -4.87 10.02
C TRP A 12 11.81 -3.84 10.85
N ASP A 13 12.92 -3.35 10.31
CA ASP A 13 13.79 -2.34 10.93
C ASP A 13 13.23 -0.90 10.78
N GLY A 14 12.07 -0.75 10.15
CA GLY A 14 11.42 0.54 9.94
C GLY A 14 12.04 1.39 8.82
N THR A 15 12.97 0.83 8.03
CA THR A 15 13.60 1.52 6.91
C THR A 15 12.81 1.30 5.62
N PHE A 16 12.80 2.33 4.76
CA PHE A 16 12.21 2.28 3.43
C PHE A 16 13.30 2.39 2.37
N LYS A 17 13.11 1.69 1.26
CA LYS A 17 13.95 1.81 0.05
C LYS A 17 13.09 2.27 -1.13
N PRO A 18 13.58 3.15 -2.01
CA PRO A 18 12.88 3.50 -3.24
C PRO A 18 12.78 2.28 -4.14
N ALA A 19 11.57 1.82 -4.43
CA ALA A 19 11.32 0.72 -5.34
C ALA A 19 9.87 0.78 -5.83
N TYR A 20 9.65 0.25 -7.02
CA TYR A 20 8.29 0.06 -7.53
C TYR A 20 7.55 -1.01 -6.71
N SER A 21 6.31 -0.72 -6.32
CA SER A 21 5.38 -1.68 -5.72
C SER A 21 3.97 -1.34 -6.18
N ASN A 22 3.17 -2.38 -6.43
CA ASN A 22 1.73 -2.29 -6.69
C ASN A 22 0.90 -2.82 -5.51
N ASN A 23 1.49 -2.86 -4.32
CA ASN A 23 0.73 -3.08 -3.09
C ASN A 23 0.03 -1.76 -2.71
N PRO A 24 -1.31 -1.74 -2.55
CA PRO A 24 -2.07 -0.53 -2.21
C PRO A 24 -1.57 0.19 -0.95
N VAL A 25 -1.01 -0.55 0.02
CA VAL A 25 -0.50 0.01 1.27
C VAL A 25 0.73 0.87 1.04
N TRP A 26 1.64 0.42 0.17
CA TRP A 26 2.85 1.17 -0.15
C TRP A 26 2.55 2.33 -1.10
N CYS A 27 1.56 2.19 -1.98
CA CYS A 27 1.02 3.31 -2.76
C CYS A 27 0.39 4.38 -1.84
N LEU A 28 -0.35 3.95 -0.82
CA LEU A 28 -0.92 4.86 0.19
C LEU A 28 0.18 5.58 0.98
N TRP A 29 1.20 4.83 1.45
CA TRP A 29 2.33 5.41 2.17
C TRP A 29 3.05 6.47 1.33
N ASP A 30 3.30 6.18 0.06
CA ASP A 30 3.90 7.16 -0.86
C ASP A 30 3.00 8.39 -1.00
N MET A 31 1.69 8.22 -1.25
CA MET A 31 0.78 9.37 -1.36
C MET A 31 0.64 10.18 -0.06
N LEU A 32 0.82 9.57 1.12
CA LEU A 32 0.79 10.29 2.39
C LEU A 32 2.09 11.05 2.66
N THR A 33 3.25 10.46 2.33
CA THR A 33 4.56 11.01 2.69
C THR A 33 5.19 11.88 1.61
N HIS A 34 4.76 11.76 0.34
CA HIS A 34 5.43 12.47 -0.74
C HIS A 34 5.15 13.99 -0.67
N PRO A 35 6.19 14.85 -0.66
CA PRO A 35 6.01 16.29 -0.48
C PRO A 35 5.48 17.02 -1.72
N ARG A 36 5.56 16.40 -2.91
CA ARG A 36 5.24 17.03 -4.20
C ARG A 36 3.80 16.78 -4.67
N TYR A 37 3.35 15.54 -4.62
CA TYR A 37 2.02 15.12 -5.08
C TYR A 37 1.15 14.50 -3.98
N GLY A 38 1.74 14.27 -2.81
CA GLY A 38 1.09 13.69 -1.66
C GLY A 38 0.70 14.71 -0.59
N MET A 39 0.34 14.20 0.57
CA MET A 39 0.01 14.99 1.75
C MET A 39 1.21 15.29 2.65
N GLY A 40 2.44 15.02 2.21
CA GLY A 40 3.66 15.15 3.04
C GLY A 40 3.98 16.55 3.54
N LYS A 41 3.26 17.59 3.08
CA LYS A 41 3.33 18.96 3.64
C LYS A 41 2.36 19.20 4.81
N ARG A 42 1.42 18.30 5.05
CA ARG A 42 0.33 18.41 6.04
C ARG A 42 0.30 17.27 7.05
N LEU A 43 0.88 16.11 6.69
CA LEU A 43 1.02 14.94 7.54
C LEU A 43 2.50 14.56 7.56
N ASP A 44 3.07 14.44 8.74
CA ASP A 44 4.42 13.92 8.86
C ASP A 44 4.39 12.39 8.78
N ALA A 45 5.45 11.77 8.27
CA ALA A 45 5.57 10.31 8.25
C ALA A 45 5.49 9.68 9.65
N ALA A 46 5.64 10.49 10.71
CA ALA A 46 5.46 10.10 12.11
C ALA A 46 3.98 10.00 12.54
N ASP A 47 3.07 10.70 11.86
CA ASP A 47 1.63 10.65 12.14
C ASP A 47 0.95 9.40 11.54
N VAL A 48 1.67 8.70 10.66
CA VAL A 48 1.20 7.50 9.99
C VAL A 48 1.80 6.27 10.68
N ASP A 49 0.94 5.40 11.22
CA ASP A 49 1.38 4.16 11.85
C ASP A 49 1.94 3.17 10.81
N LYS A 50 3.24 3.29 10.57
CA LYS A 50 3.99 2.44 9.65
C LYS A 50 3.97 0.96 10.06
N TRP A 51 3.79 0.65 11.34
CA TRP A 51 3.73 -0.72 11.83
C TRP A 51 2.38 -1.35 11.48
N ALA A 52 1.28 -0.62 11.68
CA ALA A 52 -0.04 -1.05 11.25
C ALA A 52 -0.09 -1.22 9.71
N LEU A 53 0.50 -0.29 8.95
CA LEU A 53 0.62 -0.44 7.51
C LEU A 53 1.44 -1.67 7.12
N TYR A 54 2.53 -1.97 7.82
CA TYR A 54 3.30 -3.19 7.53
C TYR A 54 2.45 -4.47 7.66
N VAL A 55 1.60 -4.56 8.70
CA VAL A 55 0.68 -5.70 8.90
C VAL A 55 -0.37 -5.78 7.78
N ILE A 56 -0.95 -4.65 7.37
CA ILE A 56 -1.90 -4.60 6.25
C ILE A 56 -1.19 -4.95 4.93
N GLY A 57 0.06 -4.52 4.76
CA GLY A 57 0.89 -4.83 3.60
C GLY A 57 1.09 -6.33 3.44
N GLN A 58 1.37 -7.03 4.56
CA GLN A 58 1.46 -8.49 4.59
C GLN A 58 0.15 -9.17 4.17
N TYR A 59 -1.00 -8.61 4.57
CA TYR A 59 -2.30 -9.12 4.17
C TYR A 59 -2.57 -8.93 2.67
N CYS A 60 -2.26 -7.75 2.12
CA CYS A 60 -2.44 -7.46 0.69
C CYS A 60 -1.54 -8.32 -0.22
N ASP A 61 -0.31 -8.59 0.22
CA ASP A 61 0.64 -9.42 -0.53
C ASP A 61 0.50 -10.93 -0.23
N GLN A 62 -0.48 -11.35 0.56
CA GLN A 62 -0.74 -12.76 0.81
C GLN A 62 -1.06 -13.47 -0.51
N SER A 63 -0.34 -14.55 -0.77
CA SER A 63 -0.56 -15.40 -1.94
C SER A 63 -1.91 -16.13 -1.82
N VAL A 64 -2.83 -15.86 -2.74
CA VAL A 64 -4.15 -16.51 -2.84
C VAL A 64 -4.27 -17.25 -4.18
N PRO A 65 -5.05 -18.33 -4.25
CA PRO A 65 -5.25 -19.05 -5.51
C PRO A 65 -5.93 -18.15 -6.56
N ASP A 66 -5.39 -18.14 -7.77
CA ASP A 66 -5.92 -17.35 -8.90
C ASP A 66 -7.08 -18.03 -9.65
N GLY A 67 -7.47 -19.23 -9.22
CA GLY A 67 -8.51 -20.03 -9.88
C GLY A 67 -8.06 -20.75 -11.17
N PHE A 68 -6.83 -20.54 -11.63
CA PHE A 68 -6.23 -21.16 -12.82
C PHE A 68 -5.05 -22.10 -12.49
N GLY A 69 -4.82 -22.37 -11.20
CA GLY A 69 -3.76 -23.26 -10.72
C GLY A 69 -2.46 -22.53 -10.38
N GLY A 70 -2.45 -21.20 -10.45
CA GLY A 70 -1.39 -20.34 -9.95
C GLY A 70 -1.78 -19.63 -8.66
N THR A 71 -1.00 -18.61 -8.31
CA THR A 71 -1.25 -17.78 -7.14
C THR A 71 -1.07 -16.31 -7.48
N GLU A 72 -1.98 -15.48 -7.00
CA GLU A 72 -1.92 -14.04 -7.11
C GLU A 72 -1.87 -13.37 -5.73
N PRO A 73 -1.34 -12.15 -5.62
CA PRO A 73 -1.46 -11.37 -4.39
C PRO A 73 -2.92 -11.01 -4.12
N ARG A 74 -3.36 -11.16 -2.87
CA ARG A 74 -4.74 -10.93 -2.44
C ARG A 74 -5.31 -9.59 -2.90
N ILE A 75 -4.52 -8.51 -2.81
CA ILE A 75 -4.94 -7.18 -3.23
C ILE A 75 -3.79 -6.51 -3.97
N THR A 76 -4.07 -6.00 -5.18
CA THR A 76 -3.12 -5.20 -5.95
C THR A 76 -3.75 -3.87 -6.34
N CYS A 77 -2.94 -2.82 -6.46
CA CYS A 77 -3.37 -1.50 -6.88
C CYS A 77 -2.64 -1.09 -8.16
N ASN A 78 -3.39 -0.94 -9.25
CA ASN A 78 -2.92 -0.37 -10.51
C ASN A 78 -3.78 0.86 -10.87
N ALA A 79 -3.83 1.83 -9.95
CA ALA A 79 -4.64 3.03 -10.13
C ALA A 79 -3.93 4.08 -11.01
N TYR A 80 -4.69 4.75 -11.86
CA TYR A 80 -4.19 5.86 -12.70
C TYR A 80 -4.81 7.19 -12.23
N LEU A 81 -4.00 8.04 -11.62
CA LEU A 81 -4.43 9.33 -11.06
C LEU A 81 -4.18 10.45 -12.09
N THR A 82 -5.13 10.66 -13.01
CA THR A 82 -5.03 11.70 -14.06
C THR A 82 -5.63 13.04 -13.68
N THR A 83 -6.61 13.03 -12.77
CA THR A 83 -7.38 14.21 -12.39
C THR A 83 -7.07 14.59 -10.94
N GLN A 84 -6.96 15.90 -10.69
CA GLN A 84 -6.79 16.39 -9.33
C GLN A 84 -8.12 16.20 -8.57
N ARG A 85 -8.12 15.28 -7.60
CA ARG A 85 -9.23 15.04 -6.68
C ARG A 85 -8.84 15.49 -5.27
N LYS A 86 -9.83 15.65 -4.39
CA LYS A 86 -9.55 15.93 -2.97
C LYS A 86 -8.74 14.77 -2.40
N ALA A 87 -7.65 15.08 -1.71
CA ALA A 87 -6.74 14.06 -1.18
C ALA A 87 -7.47 13.04 -0.29
N TRP A 88 -8.42 13.48 0.54
CA TRP A 88 -9.26 12.60 1.37
C TRP A 88 -10.09 11.59 0.57
N ASP A 89 -10.63 11.97 -0.59
CA ASP A 89 -11.40 11.06 -1.43
C ASP A 89 -10.49 9.96 -1.99
N VAL A 90 -9.28 10.34 -2.44
CA VAL A 90 -8.31 9.37 -2.95
C VAL A 90 -7.83 8.44 -1.83
N LEU A 91 -7.53 8.97 -0.64
CA LEU A 91 -7.19 8.15 0.53
C LEU A 91 -8.32 7.18 0.91
N SER A 92 -9.57 7.64 0.87
CA SER A 92 -10.74 6.80 1.14
C SER A 92 -10.87 5.69 0.11
N ASP A 93 -10.62 5.97 -1.17
CA ASP A 93 -10.62 4.97 -2.24
C ASP A 93 -9.54 3.89 -2.00
N PHE A 94 -8.32 4.29 -1.63
CA PHE A 94 -7.25 3.35 -1.25
C PHE A 94 -7.62 2.50 -0.02
N CYS A 95 -8.12 3.12 1.05
CA CYS A 95 -8.58 2.41 2.25
C CYS A 95 -9.72 1.44 1.96
N SER A 96 -10.62 1.80 1.05
CA SER A 96 -11.72 0.93 0.62
C SER A 96 -11.21 -0.28 -0.15
N ALA A 97 -10.22 -0.09 -1.04
CA ALA A 97 -9.56 -1.18 -1.75
C ALA A 97 -8.82 -2.16 -0.82
N MET A 98 -8.25 -1.66 0.29
CA MET A 98 -7.58 -2.49 1.29
C MET A 98 -8.54 -3.24 2.22
N ARG A 99 -9.78 -2.76 2.37
CA ARG A 99 -10.84 -3.34 3.21
C ARG A 99 -11.75 -4.30 2.45
N CYS A 100 -11.24 -5.12 1.52
CA CYS A 100 -11.94 -6.34 1.10
C CYS A 100 -12.04 -7.32 2.29
N MET A 101 -12.92 -7.00 3.23
CA MET A 101 -13.51 -7.89 4.20
C MET A 101 -14.73 -8.49 3.49
N PRO A 102 -14.76 -9.80 3.20
CA PRO A 102 -16.01 -10.40 2.77
C PRO A 102 -17.00 -10.22 3.93
N VAL A 103 -18.15 -9.60 3.63
CA VAL A 103 -19.35 -9.81 4.45
C VAL A 103 -19.86 -11.23 4.23
#